data_AF-A0A2V2U8U7-F1
#
_entry.id   AF-A0A2V2U8U7-F1
#
_cell.length_a   1.000
_cell.length_b   1.000
_cell.length_c   1.000
_cell.angle_alpha   90.00
_cell.angle_beta   90.00
_cell.angle_gamma   90.00
#
_symmetry.space_group_name_H-M   'P 1'
#
loop_
_entity.id
_entity.type
_entity.pdbx_description
1 polymer ?
#
loop_
_entity_poly.entity_id
_entity_poly.type
_entity_poly.pdbx_seq_one_letter_code
_entity_poly.pdbx_strand_id
1 'polypeptide(L)'
;MVEDSAALLGIAIAGVGIFLSNQTGNTIYDSISSLSIGAILMAFAFFLAKENKGLLIGEAISRKDYKKIVRLIKEIPEVNKIITIRTMHLAPQDVLVTIEVNLIDGLDTDKIERVIDNIEQKVKQAIPYVNPAKVFVELERDRISDLYKRKRPK
;
A
#
# COMPACT_ATOMS: atom_id res chain seq x y z
N MET A 1 -1.02 -5.21 18.24
CA MET A 1 -0.41 -5.76 19.48
C MET A 1 0.70 -4.88 20.04
N VAL A 2 1.80 -4.62 19.32
CA VAL A 2 2.86 -3.70 19.81
C VAL A 2 2.39 -2.23 19.78
N GLU A 3 1.62 -1.83 18.77
CA GLU A 3 0.97 -0.51 18.68
C GLU A 3 0.00 -0.26 19.83
N ASP A 4 -0.91 -1.20 20.10
CA ASP A 4 -1.88 -1.07 21.20
C ASP A 4 -1.19 -0.95 22.56
N SER A 5 -0.08 -1.67 22.74
CA SER A 5 0.72 -1.61 23.96
C SER A 5 1.41 -0.26 24.11
N ALA A 6 1.92 0.33 23.02
CA ALA A 6 2.56 1.64 23.04
C ALA A 6 1.55 2.78 23.31
N ALA A 7 0.37 2.71 22.69
CA ALA A 7 -0.72 3.65 22.95
C ALA A 7 -1.21 3.57 24.41
N LEU A 8 -1.43 2.35 24.92
CA LEU A 8 -1.85 2.13 26.30
C LEU A 8 -0.81 2.59 27.33
N LEU A 9 0.48 2.36 27.05
CA LEU A 9 1.57 2.83 27.90
C LEU A 9 1.64 4.36 27.94
N GLY A 10 1.44 5.02 26.78
CA GLY A 10 1.39 6.48 26.67
C GLY A 10 0.26 7.09 27.49
N ILE A 11 -0.93 6.49 27.43
CA ILE A 11 -2.10 6.91 28.22
C ILE A 11 -1.87 6.67 29.72
N ALA A 12 -1.27 5.55 30.10
CA ALA A 12 -0.98 5.24 31.51
C ALA A 12 0.01 6.24 32.13
N ILE A 13 1.07 6.60 31.41
CA ILE A 13 2.07 7.59 31.85
C ILE A 13 1.43 8.98 31.97
N ALA A 14 0.56 9.36 31.02
CA ALA A 14 -0.19 10.61 31.08
C ALA A 14 -1.12 10.67 32.30
N GLY A 15 -1.84 9.58 32.59
CA GLY A 15 -2.74 9.47 33.73
C GLY A 15 -2.02 9.59 35.07
N VAL A 16 -0.85 8.96 35.22
CA VAL A 16 -0.04 9.07 36.45
C VAL A 16 0.48 10.50 36.64
N GLY A 17 0.91 11.17 35.56
CA GLY A 17 1.34 12.57 35.61
C GLY A 17 0.24 13.52 36.08
N ILE A 18 -0.98 13.36 35.55
CA ILE A 18 -2.15 14.18 35.93
C ILE A 18 -2.59 13.90 37.38
N PHE A 19 -2.58 12.63 37.81
CA PHE A 19 -2.96 12.24 39.17
C PHE A 19 -1.99 12.81 40.22
N LEU A 20 -0.68 12.74 39.98
CA LEU A 20 0.33 13.31 40.86
C LEU A 20 0.29 14.84 40.89
N SER A 21 0.01 15.48 39.75
CA SER A 21 -0.20 16.94 39.66
C SER A 21 -1.31 17.41 40.60
N ASN A 22 -2.45 16.69 40.57
CA ASN A 22 -3.66 17.10 41.28
C ASN A 22 -3.53 16.95 42.81
N GLN A 23 -2.69 16.00 43.28
CA GLN A 23 -2.48 15.76 44.72
C GLN A 23 -1.57 16.77 45.42
N THR A 24 -0.75 17.54 44.69
CA THR A 24 0.40 18.26 45.30
C THR A 24 0.14 19.75 45.57
N GLY A 25 -0.89 20.36 44.98
CA GLY A 25 -1.44 21.68 45.40
C GLY A 25 -0.48 22.89 45.37
N ASN A 26 0.69 22.79 44.71
CA ASN A 26 1.71 23.82 44.67
C ASN A 26 1.97 24.24 43.21
N THR A 27 1.95 25.55 42.93
CA THR A 27 1.96 26.17 41.59
C THR A 27 3.17 25.78 40.73
N ILE A 28 4.30 25.40 41.35
CA ILE A 28 5.47 24.86 40.63
C ILE A 28 5.16 23.48 40.03
N TYR A 29 4.41 22.64 40.74
CA TYR A 29 3.99 21.32 40.26
C TYR A 29 2.93 21.42 39.16
N ASP A 30 2.10 22.45 39.17
CA ASP A 30 1.13 22.73 38.10
C ASP A 30 1.85 23.06 36.77
N SER A 31 2.93 23.85 36.84
CA SER A 31 3.77 24.16 35.67
C SER A 31 4.52 22.94 35.13
N ILE A 32 5.09 22.12 36.01
CA ILE A 32 5.79 20.87 35.64
C ILE A 32 4.81 19.88 35.00
N SER A 33 3.59 19.82 35.51
CA SER A 33 2.58 18.89 35.01
C SER A 33 2.03 19.32 33.66
N SER A 34 1.79 20.63 33.46
CA SER A 34 1.44 21.16 32.13
C SER A 34 2.54 20.94 31.09
N LEU A 35 3.83 21.10 31.46
CA LEU A 35 4.95 20.80 30.57
C LEU A 35 5.04 19.30 30.25
N SER A 36 4.78 18.44 31.23
CA SER A 36 4.78 16.99 31.06
C SER A 36 3.65 16.52 30.13
N ILE A 37 2.45 17.09 30.28
CA ILE A 37 1.31 16.85 29.37
C ILE A 37 1.68 17.30 27.95
N GLY A 38 2.27 18.48 27.79
CA GLY A 38 2.73 18.99 26.50
C GLY A 38 3.76 18.07 25.83
N ALA A 39 4.72 17.55 26.59
CA ALA A 39 5.72 16.60 26.09
C ALA A 39 5.09 15.27 25.63
N ILE A 40 4.12 14.75 26.37
CA ILE A 40 3.39 13.53 25.99
C ILE A 40 2.58 13.75 24.71
N LEU A 41 1.87 14.87 24.60
CA LEU A 41 1.11 15.21 23.40
C LEU A 41 2.02 15.37 22.18
N MET A 42 3.20 15.99 22.34
CA MET A 42 4.20 16.11 21.28
C MET A 42 4.73 14.74 20.84
N ALA A 43 5.04 13.85 21.78
CA ALA A 43 5.47 12.49 21.48
C ALA A 43 4.39 11.68 20.74
N PHE A 44 3.12 11.82 21.17
CA PHE A 44 1.98 11.14 20.54
C PHE A 44 1.74 11.66 19.12
N ALA A 45 1.84 12.98 18.90
CA ALA A 45 1.77 13.57 17.57
C ALA A 45 2.86 13.04 16.63
N PHE A 46 4.10 12.87 17.13
CA PHE A 46 5.19 12.30 16.35
C PHE A 46 4.96 10.83 16.02
N PHE A 47 4.41 10.06 16.95
CA PHE A 47 4.03 8.66 16.74
C PHE A 47 2.97 8.53 15.64
N LEU A 48 1.86 9.28 15.75
CA LEU A 48 0.82 9.33 14.72
C LEU A 48 1.36 9.78 13.36
N ALA A 49 2.24 10.78 13.34
CA ALA A 49 2.86 11.25 12.10
C ALA A 49 3.71 10.16 11.44
N LYS A 50 4.43 9.35 12.22
CA LYS A 50 5.25 8.24 11.70
C LYS A 50 4.38 7.12 11.12
N GLU A 51 3.27 6.80 11.76
CA GLU A 51 2.37 5.72 11.34
C GLU A 51 1.56 6.13 10.10
N ASN A 52 1.02 7.35 10.10
CA ASN A 52 0.29 7.90 8.95
C ASN A 52 1.20 8.14 7.74
N LYS A 53 2.52 8.25 7.92
CA LYS A 53 3.47 8.47 6.81
C LYS A 53 3.46 7.34 5.78
N GLY A 54 3.32 6.08 6.19
CA GLY A 54 3.28 4.94 5.25
C GLY A 54 2.02 4.98 4.36
N LEU A 55 0.88 5.32 4.98
CA LEU A 55 -0.41 5.48 4.31
C LEU A 55 -0.45 6.68 3.36
N LEU A 56 0.16 7.80 3.76
CA LEU A 56 0.12 9.06 3.00
C LEU A 56 1.07 9.06 1.79
N ILE A 57 2.13 8.24 1.78
CA ILE A 57 3.08 8.18 0.66
C ILE A 57 2.60 7.22 -0.45
N GLY A 58 1.58 6.41 -0.18
CA GLY A 58 1.10 5.42 -1.14
C GLY A 58 2.12 4.30 -1.32
N GLU A 59 2.53 3.67 -0.21
CA GLU A 59 3.55 2.61 -0.22
C GLU A 59 3.21 1.53 -1.27
N ALA A 60 4.21 1.04 -1.99
CA ALA A 60 4.00 -0.06 -2.94
C ALA A 60 3.72 -1.36 -2.18
N ILE A 61 3.06 -2.32 -2.83
CA ILE A 61 2.90 -3.66 -2.23
C ILE A 61 4.26 -4.28 -1.89
N SER A 62 4.24 -5.23 -0.94
CA SER A 62 5.45 -5.92 -0.54
C SER A 62 6.16 -6.54 -1.76
N ARG A 63 7.50 -6.57 -1.75
CA ARG A 63 8.29 -7.17 -2.84
C ARG A 63 7.91 -8.64 -3.09
N LYS A 64 7.44 -9.34 -2.05
CA LYS A 64 6.98 -10.74 -2.14
C LYS A 64 5.71 -10.83 -2.97
N ASP A 65 4.73 -9.96 -2.70
CA ASP A 65 3.45 -9.93 -3.41
C ASP A 65 3.64 -9.46 -4.85
N TYR A 66 4.49 -8.46 -5.08
CA TYR A 66 4.86 -8.02 -6.42
C TYR A 66 5.38 -9.18 -7.28
N LYS A 67 6.34 -9.96 -6.75
CA LYS A 67 6.88 -11.13 -7.46
C LYS A 67 5.82 -12.21 -7.71
N LYS A 68 4.90 -12.40 -6.78
CA LYS A 68 3.79 -13.35 -6.91
C LYS A 68 2.86 -12.94 -8.05
N ILE A 69 2.47 -11.67 -8.13
CA ILE A 69 1.66 -11.12 -9.22
C ILE A 69 2.35 -11.31 -10.57
N VAL A 70 3.62 -10.90 -10.67
CA VAL A 70 4.41 -11.04 -11.92
C VAL A 70 4.43 -12.49 -12.38
N ARG A 71 4.63 -13.44 -11.46
CA ARG A 71 4.63 -14.87 -11.79
C ARG A 71 3.27 -15.32 -12.31
N LEU A 72 2.19 -14.98 -11.62
CA LEU A 72 0.83 -15.41 -11.98
C LEU A 72 0.39 -14.88 -13.35
N ILE A 73 0.74 -13.63 -13.67
CA ILE A 73 0.43 -13.03 -14.96
C ILE A 73 1.25 -13.68 -16.08
N LYS A 74 2.53 -14.02 -15.82
CA LYS A 74 3.39 -14.72 -16.79
C LYS A 74 2.96 -16.15 -17.10
N GLU A 75 2.17 -16.77 -16.23
CA GLU A 75 1.62 -18.12 -16.46
C GLU A 75 0.40 -18.10 -17.41
N ILE A 76 -0.08 -16.92 -17.82
CA ILE A 76 -1.19 -16.77 -18.77
C ILE A 76 -0.63 -16.78 -20.20
N PRO A 77 -0.99 -17.77 -21.04
CA PRO A 77 -0.36 -17.98 -22.35
C PRO A 77 -0.64 -16.85 -23.34
N GLU A 78 -1.76 -16.14 -23.18
CA GLU A 78 -2.13 -15.01 -24.03
C GLU A 78 -1.35 -13.73 -23.71
N VAL A 79 -0.67 -13.67 -22.56
CA VAL A 79 0.15 -12.52 -22.16
C VAL A 79 1.54 -12.64 -22.78
N ASN A 80 1.81 -11.84 -23.80
CA ASN A 80 3.12 -11.75 -24.43
C ASN A 80 4.14 -11.06 -23.51
N LYS A 81 3.75 -9.94 -22.90
CA LYS A 81 4.65 -9.16 -22.04
C LYS A 81 3.89 -8.34 -21.00
N ILE A 82 4.46 -8.26 -19.79
CA ILE A 82 4.07 -7.28 -18.78
C ILE A 82 4.89 -6.01 -19.03
N ILE A 83 4.21 -4.90 -19.30
CA ILE A 83 4.86 -3.61 -19.56
C ILE A 83 5.16 -2.92 -18.23
N THR A 84 4.12 -2.71 -17.43
CA THR A 84 4.23 -2.04 -16.13
C THR A 84 3.25 -2.67 -15.13
N ILE A 85 3.64 -2.71 -13.86
CA ILE A 85 2.72 -2.94 -12.75
C ILE A 85 2.94 -1.81 -11.76
N ARG A 86 1.90 -1.06 -11.43
CA ARG A 86 1.93 -0.02 -10.39
C ARG A 86 0.95 -0.38 -9.30
N THR A 87 1.34 -0.08 -8.07
CA THR A 87 0.52 -0.35 -6.90
C THR A 87 0.57 0.80 -5.93
N MET A 88 -0.55 1.07 -5.28
CA MET A 88 -0.67 2.11 -4.26
C MET A 88 -1.61 1.62 -3.16
N HIS A 89 -1.19 1.70 -1.91
CA HIS A 89 -2.11 1.52 -0.78
C HIS A 89 -3.03 2.76 -0.70
N LEU A 90 -4.34 2.53 -0.76
CA LEU A 90 -5.37 3.55 -0.55
C LEU A 90 -5.80 3.62 0.92
N ALA A 91 -5.70 2.50 1.64
CA ALA A 91 -5.99 2.35 3.06
C ALA A 91 -5.17 1.18 3.64
N PRO A 92 -5.16 0.92 4.97
CA PRO A 92 -4.36 -0.15 5.56
C PRO A 92 -4.65 -1.55 5.00
N GLN A 93 -5.84 -1.76 4.45
CA GLN A 93 -6.31 -3.02 3.87
C GLN A 93 -6.86 -2.82 2.44
N ASP A 94 -6.56 -1.70 1.79
CA ASP A 94 -7.03 -1.39 0.43
C ASP A 94 -5.88 -0.97 -0.48
N VAL A 95 -5.81 -1.56 -1.67
CA VAL A 95 -4.72 -1.39 -2.63
C VAL A 95 -5.29 -1.25 -4.03
N LEU A 96 -4.82 -0.20 -4.72
CA LEU A 96 -4.97 -0.03 -6.15
C LEU A 96 -3.84 -0.77 -6.87
N VAL A 97 -4.18 -1.63 -7.82
CA VAL A 97 -3.23 -2.34 -8.69
C VAL A 97 -3.55 -2.00 -10.13
N THR A 98 -2.63 -1.35 -10.83
CA THR A 98 -2.74 -1.10 -12.27
C THR A 98 -1.70 -1.93 -13.02
N ILE A 99 -2.14 -2.60 -14.06
CA ILE A 99 -1.33 -3.54 -14.83
C ILE A 99 -1.46 -3.18 -16.30
N GLU A 100 -0.33 -2.88 -16.93
CA GLU A 100 -0.23 -2.70 -18.37
C GLU A 100 0.35 -4.00 -18.97
N VAL A 101 -0.43 -4.67 -19.83
CA VAL A 101 0.01 -5.89 -20.53
C VAL A 101 -0.08 -5.75 -22.04
N ASN A 102 0.82 -6.44 -22.71
CA ASN A 102 0.75 -6.72 -24.13
C ASN A 102 0.29 -8.17 -24.32
N LEU A 103 -0.79 -8.37 -25.05
CA LEU A 103 -1.30 -9.68 -25.41
C LEU A 103 -0.75 -10.13 -26.77
N ILE A 104 -0.82 -11.43 -27.05
CA ILE A 104 -0.50 -11.98 -28.36
C ILE A 104 -1.45 -11.44 -29.44
N ASP A 105 -0.94 -11.34 -30.66
CA ASP A 105 -1.75 -10.91 -31.82
C ASP A 105 -2.80 -11.96 -32.21
N GLY A 106 -3.87 -11.52 -32.86
CA GLY A 106 -4.91 -12.42 -33.41
C GLY A 106 -5.95 -12.90 -32.40
N LEU A 107 -6.02 -12.29 -31.22
CA LEU A 107 -7.12 -12.49 -30.28
C LEU A 107 -8.37 -11.73 -30.74
N ASP A 108 -9.52 -12.39 -30.62
CA ASP A 108 -10.82 -11.75 -30.73
C ASP A 108 -11.16 -11.01 -29.41
N THR A 109 -12.15 -10.12 -29.47
CA THR A 109 -12.55 -9.30 -28.32
C THR A 109 -12.97 -10.15 -27.12
N ASP A 110 -13.72 -11.24 -27.35
CA ASP A 110 -14.20 -12.13 -26.28
C ASP A 110 -13.03 -12.79 -25.53
N LYS A 111 -11.99 -13.22 -26.24
CA LYS A 111 -10.78 -13.77 -25.60
C LYS A 111 -10.02 -12.70 -24.84
N ILE A 112 -9.93 -11.48 -25.36
CA ILE A 112 -9.27 -10.37 -24.67
C ILE A 112 -9.96 -10.11 -23.32
N GLU A 113 -11.28 -10.03 -23.31
CA GLU A 113 -12.06 -9.84 -22.08
C GLU A 113 -11.82 -10.98 -21.08
N ARG A 114 -11.85 -12.24 -21.53
CA ARG A 114 -11.55 -13.40 -20.68
C ARG A 114 -10.14 -13.38 -20.10
N VAL A 115 -9.16 -12.92 -20.87
CA VAL A 115 -7.78 -12.79 -20.41
C VAL A 115 -7.68 -11.72 -19.34
N ILE A 116 -8.34 -10.57 -19.52
CA ILE A 116 -8.42 -9.50 -18.53
C ILE A 116 -9.07 -10.02 -17.24
N ASP A 117 -10.22 -10.69 -17.33
CA ASP A 117 -10.90 -11.28 -16.18
C ASP A 117 -10.01 -12.29 -15.43
N ASN A 118 -9.28 -13.12 -16.17
CA ASN A 118 -8.35 -14.11 -15.60
C ASN A 118 -7.17 -13.42 -14.89
N ILE A 119 -6.61 -12.36 -15.48
CA ILE A 119 -5.57 -11.53 -14.84
C ILE A 119 -6.11 -10.96 -13.53
N GLU A 120 -7.27 -10.30 -13.57
CA GLU A 120 -7.89 -9.71 -12.39
C GLU A 120 -8.12 -10.73 -11.28
N GLN A 121 -8.69 -11.89 -11.61
CA GLN A 121 -8.95 -12.94 -10.63
C GLN A 121 -7.66 -13.50 -10.03
N LYS A 122 -6.64 -13.78 -10.84
CA LYS A 122 -5.34 -14.26 -10.35
C LYS A 122 -4.67 -13.23 -9.43
N VAL A 123 -4.75 -11.95 -9.75
CA VAL A 123 -4.22 -10.86 -8.91
C VAL A 123 -4.98 -10.78 -7.59
N LYS A 124 -6.33 -10.82 -7.63
CA LYS A 124 -7.19 -10.81 -6.42
C LYS A 124 -6.87 -12.01 -5.50
N GLN A 125 -6.63 -13.20 -6.06
CA GLN A 125 -6.20 -14.38 -5.29
C GLN A 125 -4.75 -14.27 -4.75
N ALA A 126 -3.90 -13.50 -5.42
CA ALA A 126 -2.52 -13.33 -5.01
C ALA A 126 -2.40 -12.53 -3.70
N ILE A 127 -3.32 -11.57 -3.49
CA ILE A 127 -3.28 -10.61 -2.39
C ILE A 127 -4.55 -10.75 -1.51
N PRO A 128 -4.57 -11.73 -0.58
CA PRO A 128 -5.78 -12.06 0.19
C PRO A 128 -6.16 -11.03 1.28
N TYR A 129 -5.32 -10.02 1.55
CA TYR A 129 -5.58 -9.00 2.58
C TYR A 129 -6.28 -7.75 2.03
N VAL A 130 -6.80 -7.79 0.81
CA VAL A 130 -7.25 -6.59 0.10
C VAL A 130 -8.72 -6.71 -0.31
N ASN A 131 -9.59 -6.08 0.47
CA ASN A 131 -11.03 -6.03 0.21
C ASN A 131 -11.47 -4.57 0.09
N PRO A 132 -11.92 -4.08 -1.10
CA PRO A 132 -11.88 -4.67 -2.43
C PRO A 132 -10.67 -4.14 -3.23
N ALA A 133 -9.66 -4.98 -3.50
CA ALA A 133 -8.56 -4.61 -4.40
C ALA A 133 -9.12 -4.12 -5.74
N LYS A 134 -8.90 -2.85 -6.05
CA LYS A 134 -9.22 -2.31 -7.38
C LYS A 134 -8.09 -2.70 -8.32
N VAL A 135 -8.37 -3.65 -9.21
CA VAL A 135 -7.43 -4.09 -10.25
C VAL A 135 -7.88 -3.46 -11.56
N PHE A 136 -6.99 -2.71 -12.20
CA PHE A 136 -7.18 -2.19 -13.55
C PHE A 136 -6.17 -2.84 -14.47
N VAL A 137 -6.66 -3.41 -15.57
CA VAL A 137 -5.84 -4.03 -16.60
C VAL A 137 -5.98 -3.23 -17.87
N GLU A 138 -4.87 -2.69 -18.35
CA GLU A 138 -4.79 -1.91 -19.58
C GLU A 138 -3.99 -2.67 -20.63
N LEU A 139 -4.48 -2.61 -21.86
CA LEU A 139 -3.82 -3.20 -23.03
C LEU A 139 -2.90 -2.16 -23.65
N GLU A 140 -1.59 -2.42 -23.58
CA GLU A 140 -0.58 -1.55 -24.18
C GLU A 140 0.10 -2.29 -25.34
N ARG A 141 0.22 -1.63 -26.49
CA ARG A 141 1.12 -2.10 -27.55
C ARG A 141 2.54 -1.71 -27.19
N ASP A 142 3.44 -2.69 -27.19
CA ASP A 142 4.86 -2.45 -26.93
C ASP A 142 5.51 -1.65 -28.07
N ARG A 143 5.34 -0.32 -28.05
CA ARG A 143 5.85 0.59 -29.09
C ARG A 143 7.36 0.51 -29.24
N ILE A 144 8.10 0.21 -28.16
CA ILE A 144 9.57 0.14 -28.19
C ILE A 144 10.01 -1.12 -28.96
N SER A 145 9.35 -2.25 -28.73
CA SER A 145 9.59 -3.49 -29.48
C SER A 145 9.19 -3.36 -30.96
N ASP A 146 8.10 -2.64 -31.26
CA ASP A 146 7.63 -2.39 -32.63
C ASP A 146 8.58 -1.47 -33.42
N LEU A 147 9.13 -0.44 -32.76
CA LEU A 147 10.13 0.46 -33.35
C LEU A 147 11.44 -0.27 -33.69
N TYR A 148 11.83 -1.26 -32.88
CA TYR A 148 12.99 -2.11 -33.17
C TYR A 148 12.72 -3.10 -34.31
N LYS A 149 11.53 -3.72 -34.39
CA LYS A 149 11.16 -4.61 -35.50
C LYS A 149 11.11 -3.89 -36.85
N ARG A 150 10.64 -2.64 -36.89
CA ARG A 150 10.59 -1.83 -38.13
C ARG A 150 11.97 -1.42 -38.67
N LYS A 151 13.00 -1.35 -37.83
CA LYS A 151 14.37 -0.94 -38.23
C LYS A 151 15.26 -2.07 -38.76
N ARG A 152 14.80 -3.32 -38.77
CA ARG A 152 15.51 -4.43 -39.44
C ARG A 152 14.88 -4.70 -40.80
N PRO A 153 15.36 -4.08 -41.90
CA PRO A 153 15.08 -4.60 -43.23
C PRO A 153 15.66 -6.00 -43.36
N LYS A 154 14.93 -6.89 -44.04
CA LYS A 154 15.43 -8.20 -44.49
C LYS A 154 16.56 -8.02 -45.51
#